data_AF-A0AB38F6T9-F1
#
_entry.id   AF-A0AB38F6T9-F1
#
_cell.length_a   1.000
_cell.length_b   1.000
_cell.length_c   1.000
_cell.angle_alpha   90.00
_cell.angle_beta   90.00
_cell.angle_gamma   90.00
#
_symmetry.space_group_name_H-M   'P 1'
#
loop_
_entity.id
_entity.type
_entity.pdbx_description
1 polymer ?
#
loop_
_entity_poly.entity_id
_entity_poly.type
_entity_poly.pdbx_seq_one_letter_code
_entity_poly.pdbx_strand_id
1 'polypeptide(L)'
;MSERVRPVIDLEPLRMLVLVADLGSISAAARAEQISQPSASRRIKVLEGQLGLELIDRRSHGAELTTHRQMVTDWSRGVVDSADTLVIGARA
;
A
#
# COMPACT_ATOMS: atom_id res chain seq x y z
N MET A 1 -17.23 -18.02 -19.60
CA MET A 1 -17.19 -16.90 -18.62
C MET A 1 -16.23 -17.31 -17.53
N SER A 2 -14.94 -16.95 -17.66
CA SER A 2 -13.92 -17.36 -16.69
C SER A 2 -14.16 -16.63 -15.37
N GLU A 3 -14.36 -17.38 -14.29
CA GLU A 3 -14.43 -16.89 -12.92
C GLU A 3 -13.13 -16.14 -12.62
N ARG A 4 -13.17 -14.80 -12.67
CA ARG A 4 -12.01 -14.00 -12.27
C ARG A 4 -11.81 -14.23 -10.78
N VAL A 5 -10.81 -15.04 -10.44
CA VAL A 5 -10.27 -15.15 -9.09
C VAL A 5 -10.07 -13.74 -8.57
N ARG A 6 -10.82 -13.35 -7.53
CA ARG A 6 -10.61 -12.07 -6.86
C ARG A 6 -9.26 -12.19 -6.14
N PRO A 7 -8.25 -11.40 -6.49
CA PRO A 7 -6.98 -11.48 -5.78
C PRO A 7 -7.23 -11.13 -4.31
N VAL A 8 -6.74 -12.00 -3.41
CA VAL A 8 -6.74 -11.71 -1.98
C VAL A 8 -5.56 -10.76 -1.73
N ILE A 9 -5.86 -9.55 -1.25
CA ILE A 9 -4.87 -8.53 -0.92
C ILE A 9 -4.70 -8.52 0.60
N ASP A 10 -3.46 -8.68 1.06
CA ASP A 10 -3.13 -8.58 2.48
C ASP A 10 -3.16 -7.12 2.94
N LEU A 11 -3.49 -6.88 4.21
CA LEU A 11 -3.49 -5.53 4.77
C LEU A 11 -2.08 -4.96 4.99
N GLU A 12 -1.07 -5.80 5.21
CA GLU A 12 0.30 -5.33 5.48
C GLU A 12 0.91 -4.55 4.30
N PRO A 13 0.83 -5.01 3.04
CA PRO A 13 1.26 -4.22 1.89
C PRO A 13 0.49 -2.90 1.72
N LEU A 14 -0.82 -2.89 2.00
CA LEU A 14 -1.64 -1.66 1.94
C LEU A 14 -1.20 -0.65 3.00
N ARG A 15 -0.99 -1.08 4.25
CA ARG A 15 -0.43 -0.25 5.33
C ARG A 15 0.93 0.32 4.94
N MET A 16 1.79 -0.51 4.34
CA MET A 16 3.10 -0.06 3.87
C MET A 16 2.98 1.04 2.80
N LEU A 17 2.06 0.92 1.83
CA LEU A 17 1.83 1.98 0.85
C LEU A 17 1.40 3.29 1.49
N VAL A 18 0.43 3.23 2.42
CA VAL A 18 -0.08 4.41 3.14
C VAL A 18 1.05 5.09 3.91
N LEU A 19 1.87 4.32 4.64
CA LEU A 19 3.01 4.86 5.37
C LEU A 19 4.06 5.50 4.46
N VAL A 20 4.31 4.94 3.28
CA VAL A 20 5.25 5.55 2.33
C VAL A 20 4.71 6.86 1.78
N ALA A 21 3.40 6.95 1.52
CA ALA A 21 2.77 8.20 1.12
C ALA A 21 2.85 9.26 2.23
N ASP A 22 2.61 8.87 3.48
CA ASP A 22 2.62 9.78 4.63
C ASP A 22 4.03 10.26 5.00
N LEU A 23 5.04 9.41 4.85
CA LEU A 23 6.43 9.67 5.27
C LEU A 23 7.36 10.01 4.10
N GLY A 24 6.86 10.00 2.87
CA GLY A 24 7.56 10.40 1.65
C GLY A 24 8.64 9.43 1.15
N SER A 25 8.92 8.31 1.84
CA SER A 25 9.87 7.30 1.34
C SER A 25 9.72 5.92 1.98
N ILE A 26 10.10 4.88 1.23
CA ILE A 26 10.19 3.49 1.73
C ILE A 26 11.11 3.41 2.96
N SER A 27 12.24 4.13 2.95
CA SER A 27 13.19 4.12 4.07
C SER A 27 12.61 4.75 5.33
N ALA A 28 11.83 5.84 5.21
CA ALA A 28 11.16 6.45 6.35
C ALA A 28 10.05 5.54 6.91
N ALA A 29 9.23 4.94 6.04
CA ALA A 29 8.20 3.97 6.43
C ALA A 29 8.78 2.72 7.11
N ALA A 30 9.88 2.17 6.59
CA ALA A 30 10.55 1.03 7.19
C ALA A 30 11.04 1.32 8.62
N ARG A 31 11.59 2.53 8.85
CA ARG A 31 12.01 2.97 10.19
C ARG A 31 10.82 3.13 11.13
N ALA A 32 9.71 3.69 10.65
CA ALA A 32 8.50 3.86 11.46
C ALA A 32 7.93 2.50 11.91
N GLU A 33 7.98 1.49 11.03
CA GLU A 33 7.53 0.11 11.31
C GLU A 33 8.59 -0.78 11.96
N GLN A 34 9.78 -0.25 12.27
CA GLN A 34 10.90 -1.00 12.85
C GLN A 34 11.31 -2.27 12.05
N ILE A 35 11.22 -2.20 10.71
CA ILE A 35 11.64 -3.27 9.81
C ILE A 35 12.79 -2.83 8.89
N SER A 36 13.43 -3.80 8.24
CA SER A 36 14.44 -3.49 7.22
C SER A 36 13.81 -2.83 5.98
N GLN A 37 14.55 -1.90 5.35
CA GLN A 37 14.12 -1.30 4.08
C GLN A 37 13.88 -2.34 2.96
N PRO A 38 14.68 -3.42 2.81
CA PRO A 38 14.36 -4.50 1.88
C PRO A 38 13.02 -5.19 2.16
N SER A 39 12.67 -5.40 3.44
CA SER A 39 11.36 -5.96 3.83
C SER A 39 10.21 -5.03 3.43
N ALA A 40 10.34 -3.72 3.69
CA ALA A 40 9.36 -2.73 3.27
C ALA A 40 9.22 -2.67 1.73
N SER A 41 10.34 -2.65 1.00
CA SER A 41 10.32 -2.68 -0.46
C SER A 41 9.69 -3.96 -1.01
N ARG A 42 9.85 -5.10 -0.33
CA ARG A 42 9.23 -6.37 -0.74
C ARG A 42 7.72 -6.31 -0.58
N ARG A 43 7.21 -5.75 0.52
CA ARG A 43 5.76 -5.54 0.73
C ARG A 43 5.16 -4.68 -0.38
N ILE A 44 5.78 -3.56 -0.72
CA ILE A 44 5.34 -2.72 -1.85
C ILE A 44 5.32 -3.52 -3.16
N LYS A 45 6.40 -4.25 -3.48
CA LYS A 45 6.46 -5.05 -4.71
C LYS A 45 5.37 -6.13 -4.79
N VAL A 46 4.99 -6.72 -3.66
CA VAL A 46 3.89 -7.68 -3.59
C VAL A 46 2.57 -7.00 -3.97
N LEU A 47 2.28 -5.84 -3.39
CA LEU A 47 1.08 -5.06 -3.72
C LEU A 47 1.06 -4.65 -5.19
N GLU A 48 2.17 -4.13 -5.70
CA GLU A 48 2.35 -3.76 -7.10
C GLU A 48 2.09 -4.96 -8.03
N GLY A 49 2.61 -6.13 -7.68
CA GLY A 49 2.36 -7.37 -8.43
C GLY A 49 0.92 -7.86 -8.36
N GLN A 50 0.24 -7.72 -7.22
CA GLN A 50 -1.17 -8.09 -7.06
C GLN A 50 -2.10 -7.15 -7.85
N LEU A 51 -1.75 -5.87 -7.95
CA LEU A 51 -2.52 -4.86 -8.67
C LEU A 51 -2.13 -4.76 -10.16
N GLY A 52 -0.96 -5.26 -10.55
CA GLY A 52 -0.40 -5.04 -11.88
C GLY A 52 -0.04 -3.58 -12.14
N LEU A 53 0.35 -2.84 -11.09
CA LEU A 53 0.60 -1.39 -11.12
C LEU A 53 1.93 -1.05 -10.44
N GLU A 54 2.67 -0.08 -10.97
CA GLU A 54 3.81 0.53 -10.29
C GLU A 54 3.35 1.69 -9.40
N LEU A 55 3.35 1.49 -8.09
CA LEU A 55 2.82 2.43 -7.11
C LEU A 55 3.88 3.40 -6.59
N ILE A 56 5.14 2.96 -6.54
CA ILE A 56 6.25 3.81 -6.12
C ILE A 56 7.16 4.10 -7.30
N ASP A 57 7.28 5.39 -7.63
CA ASP A 57 8.26 5.79 -8.62
C ASP A 57 9.67 5.72 -8.08
N ARG A 58 10.55 5.06 -8.83
CA ARG A 58 11.99 5.15 -8.61
C ARG A 58 12.65 6.14 -9.57
N ARG A 59 11.91 6.69 -10.54
CA ARG A 59 12.39 7.61 -11.58
C ARG A 59 11.32 8.64 -11.88
N SER A 60 11.53 9.94 -11.67
CA SER A 60 10.53 10.99 -11.90
C SER A 60 9.81 10.91 -13.26
N HIS A 61 8.60 10.32 -13.34
CA HIS A 61 7.75 10.31 -14.54
C HIS A 61 6.38 10.93 -14.24
N GLY A 62 6.02 11.96 -15.03
CA GLY A 62 4.66 12.39 -15.43
C GLY A 62 3.57 12.67 -14.38
N ALA A 63 2.76 13.71 -14.61
CA ALA A 63 1.63 14.07 -13.73
C ALA A 63 0.51 13.01 -13.67
N GLU A 64 0.17 12.35 -14.79
CA GLU A 64 -0.90 11.33 -14.82
C GLU A 64 -0.58 10.11 -13.95
N LEU A 65 0.70 9.70 -13.93
CA LEU A 65 1.17 8.59 -13.11
C LEU A 65 1.11 8.94 -11.61
N THR A 66 1.37 10.20 -11.25
CA THR A 66 1.16 10.70 -9.88
C THR A 66 -0.32 10.65 -9.48
N THR A 67 -1.25 11.05 -10.34
CA THR A 67 -2.69 11.04 -10.03
C THR A 67 -3.22 9.62 -9.78
N HIS A 68 -2.85 8.65 -10.63
CA HIS A 68 -3.30 7.26 -10.45
C HIS A 68 -2.79 6.65 -9.14
N ARG A 69 -1.52 6.90 -8.80
CA ARG A 69 -0.91 6.45 -7.53
C ARG A 69 -1.57 7.08 -6.31
N GLN A 70 -1.92 8.37 -6.39
CA GLN A 70 -2.64 9.05 -5.32
C GLN A 70 -3.99 8.39 -5.07
N MET A 71 -4.77 8.13 -6.13
CA MET A 71 -6.08 7.45 -6.00
C MET A 71 -5.96 6.07 -5.34
N VAL A 72 -4.99 5.25 -5.75
CA VAL A 72 -4.78 3.92 -5.16
C VAL A 72 -4.38 4.03 -3.68
N THR A 73 -3.56 5.02 -3.33
CA THR A 73 -3.19 5.30 -1.94
C THR A 73 -4.42 5.67 -1.11
N ASP A 74 -5.28 6.55 -1.63
CA ASP A 74 -6.49 7.00 -0.93
C ASP A 74 -7.47 5.83 -0.69
N TRP A 75 -7.67 4.97 -1.68
CA TRP A 75 -8.46 3.74 -1.50
C TRP A 75 -7.84 2.79 -0.49
N SER A 76 -6.51 2.65 -0.51
CA SER A 76 -5.78 1.80 0.44
C SER A 76 -5.97 2.30 1.88
N ARG A 77 -5.96 3.62 2.08
CA ARG A 77 -6.23 4.23 3.39
C ARG A 77 -7.62 3.86 3.89
N GLY A 78 -8.67 4.01 3.06
CA GLY A 78 -10.03 3.64 3.44
C GLY A 78 -10.18 2.17 3.86
N VAL A 79 -9.48 1.25 3.19
CA VAL A 79 -9.46 -0.18 3.56
C VAL A 79 -8.77 -0.42 4.90
N VAL A 80 -7.61 0.22 5.12
CA VAL A 80 -6.86 0.10 6.38
C VAL A 80 -7.67 0.68 7.55
N ASP A 81 -8.26 1.86 7.39
CA ASP A 81 -9.07 2.52 8.42
C ASP A 81 -10.30 1.68 8.81
N SER A 82 -10.93 1.03 7.81
CA SER A 82 -12.04 0.12 8.05
C SER A 82 -11.61 -1.11 8.86
N ALA A 83 -10.42 -1.66 8.56
CA ALA A 83 -9.87 -2.77 9.32
C ALA A 83 -9.51 -2.38 10.75
N ASP A 84 -8.92 -1.19 10.95
CA ASP A 84 -8.62 -0.67 12.28
C ASP A 84 -9.91 -0.42 13.08
N THR A 85 -10.93 0.14 12.45
CA THR A 85 -12.26 0.33 13.05
C THR A 85 -12.87 -1.00 13.50
N LEU A 86 -12.79 -2.04 12.67
CA LEU A 86 -13.25 -3.39 13.03
C LEU A 86 -12.52 -3.93 14.27
N VAL A 87 -11.19 -3.81 14.31
CA VAL A 87 -10.37 -4.31 15.43
C VAL A 87 -10.66 -3.55 16.72
N ILE A 88 -10.82 -2.23 16.65
CA ILE A 88 -11.14 -1.39 17.80
C ILE A 88 -12.56 -1.72 18.30
N GLY A 89 -13.54 -1.75 17.40
CA GLY A 89 -14.94 -2.01 17.74
C GLY A 89 -15.18 -3.41 18.31
N ALA A 90 -14.47 -4.44 17.83
CA ALA A 90 -14.60 -5.80 18.33
C ALA A 90 -14.00 -6.01 19.73
N ARG A 91 -13.18 -5.07 20.20
CA ARG A 91 -12.52 -5.12 21.52
C ARG A 91 -13.19 -4.22 22.57
N ALA A 92 -14.18 -3.43 22.17
CA ALA A 92 -14.98 -2.57 23.04
C ALA A 92 -16.14 -3.35 23.66
#